data_AF-A0AAD5P9E5-F1
#
_entry.id   AF-A0AAD5P9E5-F1
#
_cell.length_a   1.000
_cell.length_b   1.000
_cell.length_c   1.000
_cell.angle_alpha   90.00
_cell.angle_beta   90.00
_cell.angle_gamma   90.00
#
_symmetry.space_group_name_H-M   'P 1'
#
loop_
_entity.id
_entity.type
_entity.pdbx_description
1 polymer ?
#
loop_
_entity_poly.entity_id
_entity_poly.type
_entity_poly.pdbx_seq_one_letter_code
_entity_poly.pdbx_strand_id
1 'polypeptide(L)'
;MSRSLAQESISSIDDLSHAVAGVAHVEKPYEEGRVMIRKLKILRQPLEKDVKEANAKLEMWTNDQKNLESWTLSWFMFWITCEVAAEKERCVNGIKKSEKLVEESEKVLEKANDRLREVEEPHEKVAVDNRSLQKYRDELTELLDSIFQEGDFPTEKELKEQVENTKATIQKIDEDDEQIEKVIELLKTCDMSLLEAIVELRQSNDNKQLSEGQVYFPQPAFEALKSARELYPDLPGIPAPVEYKKEADDTGAFYSPMQRYLWDVRQSLSDLLKWCDAKLLGNMDEKTEAIIQYGAKVDEWNLERRRLVRDVILSA
;
A
#
# COMPACT_ATOMS: atom_id res chain seq x y z
N MET A 1 -10.09 42.75 -26.88
CA MET A 1 -9.43 42.62 -25.56
C MET A 1 -8.34 41.57 -25.59
N SER A 2 -8.56 40.40 -26.20
CA SER A 2 -7.54 39.34 -26.35
C SER A 2 -6.20 39.80 -26.93
N ARG A 3 -6.20 40.65 -27.97
CA ARG A 3 -4.96 41.14 -28.61
C ARG A 3 -4.12 42.08 -27.73
N SER A 4 -4.74 42.99 -26.97
CA SER A 4 -4.00 43.88 -26.07
C SER A 4 -3.39 43.12 -24.90
N LEU A 5 -4.16 42.19 -24.31
CA LEU A 5 -3.67 41.28 -23.28
C LEU A 5 -2.54 40.39 -23.80
N ALA A 6 -2.70 39.81 -24.99
CA ALA A 6 -1.65 39.02 -25.64
C ALA A 6 -0.36 39.82 -25.85
N GLN A 7 -0.45 41.09 -26.24
CA GLN A 7 0.71 41.96 -26.46
C GLN A 7 1.44 42.27 -25.15
N GLU A 8 0.70 42.46 -24.05
CA GLU A 8 1.25 42.73 -22.72
C GLU A 8 1.87 41.48 -22.08
N SER A 9 1.31 40.29 -22.35
CA SER A 9 1.72 39.04 -21.72
C SER A 9 2.72 38.20 -22.51
N ILE A 10 3.01 38.52 -23.79
CA ILE A 10 3.83 37.67 -24.67
C ILE A 10 5.24 37.39 -24.12
N SER A 11 5.89 38.39 -23.51
CA SER A 11 7.22 38.19 -22.91
C SER A 11 7.16 37.21 -21.75
N SER A 12 6.14 37.32 -20.89
CA SER A 12 5.94 36.40 -19.77
C SER A 12 5.58 34.99 -20.23
N ILE A 13 4.79 34.85 -21.31
CA ILE A 13 4.47 33.56 -21.93
C ILE A 13 5.73 32.89 -22.48
N ASP A 14 6.59 33.67 -23.16
CA ASP A 14 7.87 33.18 -23.68
C ASP A 14 8.81 32.73 -22.55
N ASP A 15 8.97 33.56 -21.52
CA ASP A 15 9.82 33.27 -20.36
C ASP A 15 9.35 32.00 -19.62
N LEU A 16 8.04 31.88 -19.36
CA LEU A 16 7.46 30.70 -18.71
C LEU A 16 7.57 29.44 -19.58
N SER A 17 7.35 29.55 -20.89
CA SER A 17 7.51 28.41 -21.80
C SER A 17 8.95 27.91 -21.84
N HIS A 18 9.92 28.82 -21.78
CA HIS A 18 11.34 28.47 -21.66
C HIS A 18 11.67 27.85 -20.30
N ALA A 19 11.09 28.36 -19.21
CA ALA A 19 11.26 27.80 -17.87
C ALA A 19 10.70 26.37 -17.76
N VAL A 20 9.49 26.13 -18.29
CA VAL A 20 8.89 24.78 -18.37
C VAL A 20 9.79 23.83 -19.16
N ALA A 21 10.21 24.21 -20.38
CA ALA A 21 11.09 23.39 -21.20
C ALA A 21 12.45 23.08 -20.52
N GLY A 22 12.96 24.01 -19.71
CA GLY A 22 14.21 23.85 -18.96
C GLY A 22 14.12 22.81 -17.84
N VAL A 23 12.93 22.62 -17.24
CA VAL A 23 12.74 21.78 -16.04
C VAL A 23 11.87 20.54 -16.29
N ALA A 24 11.22 20.41 -17.47
CA ALA A 24 10.34 19.28 -17.81
C ALA A 24 10.98 17.89 -17.63
N HIS A 25 12.29 17.77 -17.81
CA HIS A 25 13.03 16.51 -17.64
C HIS A 25 12.99 15.93 -16.21
N VAL A 26 12.57 16.73 -15.22
CA VAL A 26 12.50 16.37 -13.79
C VAL A 26 11.23 15.59 -13.44
N GLU A 27 10.16 15.73 -14.21
CA GLU A 27 8.86 15.11 -13.89
C GLU A 27 8.92 13.58 -13.83
N LYS A 28 9.52 12.96 -14.86
CA LYS A 28 9.69 11.50 -14.91
C LYS A 28 10.47 10.93 -13.71
N PRO A 29 11.71 11.38 -13.42
CA PRO A 29 12.46 10.87 -12.27
C PRO A 29 11.78 11.20 -10.93
N TYR A 30 11.01 12.28 -10.84
CA TYR A 30 10.21 12.57 -9.65
C TYR A 30 9.11 11.53 -9.43
N GLU A 31 8.29 11.26 -10.45
CA GLU A 31 7.16 10.34 -10.32
C GLU A 31 7.62 8.89 -10.13
N GLU A 32 8.64 8.45 -10.87
CA GLU A 32 9.25 7.12 -10.71
C GLU A 32 9.87 6.97 -9.30
N GLY A 33 10.59 7.98 -8.82
CA GLY A 33 11.15 7.99 -7.47
C GLY A 33 10.08 7.93 -6.38
N ARG A 34 8.95 8.63 -6.56
CA ARG A 34 7.83 8.60 -5.60
C ARG A 34 7.23 7.19 -5.49
N VAL A 35 7.05 6.51 -6.62
CA VAL A 35 6.58 5.11 -6.64
C VAL A 35 7.58 4.18 -6.00
N MET A 36 8.87 4.32 -6.31
CA MET A 36 9.93 3.49 -5.73
C MET A 36 9.99 3.63 -4.20
N ILE A 37 9.91 4.86 -3.67
CA ILE A 37 9.84 5.13 -2.23
C ILE A 37 8.61 4.46 -1.61
N ARG A 38 7.45 4.56 -2.25
CA ARG A 38 6.21 3.93 -1.74
C ARG A 38 6.31 2.40 -1.74
N LYS A 39 6.88 1.79 -2.79
CA LYS A 39 7.17 0.35 -2.85
C LYS A 39 8.11 -0.09 -1.73
N LEU A 40 9.19 0.65 -1.49
CA LEU A 40 10.13 0.37 -0.40
C LEU A 40 9.48 0.51 0.98
N LYS A 41 8.59 1.49 1.18
CA LYS A 41 7.80 1.64 2.42
C LYS A 41 6.88 0.44 2.66
N ILE A 42 6.20 -0.06 1.62
CA ILE A 42 5.37 -1.27 1.71
C ILE A 42 6.22 -2.49 2.09
N LEU A 43 7.36 -2.68 1.43
CA LEU A 43 8.30 -3.78 1.74
C LEU A 43 8.90 -3.69 3.16
N ARG A 44 8.96 -2.48 3.74
CA ARG A 44 9.46 -2.25 5.11
C ARG A 44 8.44 -2.65 6.19
N GLN A 45 7.14 -2.48 5.94
CA GLN A 45 6.08 -2.78 6.92
C GLN A 45 6.14 -4.19 7.54
N PRO A 46 6.34 -5.29 6.78
CA PRO A 46 6.47 -6.61 7.39
C PRO A 46 7.73 -6.72 8.27
N LEU A 47 8.84 -6.10 7.88
CA LEU A 47 10.08 -6.11 8.67
C LEU A 47 9.92 -5.37 10.00
N GLU A 48 9.18 -4.26 10.02
CA GLU A 48 8.82 -3.57 11.27
C GLU A 48 7.97 -4.45 12.18
N LYS A 49 7.06 -5.25 11.61
CA LYS A 49 6.25 -6.21 12.36
C LYS A 49 7.13 -7.31 12.95
N ASP A 50 8.06 -7.86 12.18
CA ASP A 50 9.00 -8.88 12.65
C ASP A 50 9.84 -8.38 13.83
N VAL A 51 10.36 -7.15 13.76
CA VAL A 51 11.09 -6.51 14.87
C VAL A 51 10.20 -6.31 16.10
N LYS A 52 8.94 -5.88 15.93
CA LYS A 52 7.99 -5.76 17.04
C LYS A 52 7.69 -7.12 17.68
N GLU A 53 7.50 -8.16 16.89
CA GLU A 53 7.27 -9.52 17.39
C GLU A 53 8.51 -10.09 18.11
N ALA A 54 9.71 -9.83 17.57
CA ALA A 54 10.96 -10.23 18.21
C ALA A 54 11.15 -9.54 19.56
N ASN A 55 10.88 -8.23 19.63
CA ASN A 55 10.93 -7.46 20.87
C ASN A 55 9.87 -7.92 21.87
N ALA A 56 8.65 -8.21 21.43
CA ALA A 56 7.60 -8.75 22.31
C ALA A 56 7.98 -10.12 22.89
N LYS A 57 8.62 -10.99 22.10
CA LYS A 57 9.15 -12.28 22.58
C LYS A 57 10.25 -12.07 23.62
N LEU A 58 11.18 -11.14 23.37
CA LEU A 58 12.21 -10.79 24.33
C LEU A 58 11.60 -10.26 25.64
N GLU A 59 10.64 -9.34 25.53
CA GLU A 59 9.93 -8.78 26.68
C GLU A 59 9.22 -9.87 27.49
N MET A 60 8.50 -10.78 26.83
CA MET A 60 7.88 -11.94 27.46
C MET A 60 8.89 -12.76 28.27
N TRP A 61 10.03 -13.14 27.68
CA TRP A 61 11.06 -13.91 28.39
C TRP A 61 11.69 -13.13 29.56
N THR A 62 11.91 -11.83 29.40
CA THR A 62 12.42 -10.99 30.49
C THR A 62 11.41 -10.82 31.62
N ASN A 63 10.11 -10.76 31.30
CA ASN A 63 9.04 -10.70 32.28
C ASN A 63 8.88 -12.05 32.99
N ASP A 64 8.99 -13.18 32.28
CA ASP A 64 9.00 -14.51 32.90
C ASP A 64 10.20 -14.67 33.84
N GLN A 65 11.39 -14.19 33.46
CA GLN A 65 12.55 -14.16 34.36
C GLN A 65 12.29 -13.28 35.59
N LYS A 66 11.74 -12.06 35.42
CA LYS A 66 11.40 -11.17 36.54
C LYS A 66 10.31 -11.76 37.44
N ASN A 67 9.35 -12.49 36.88
CA ASN A 67 8.31 -13.19 37.63
C ASN A 67 8.91 -14.32 38.46
N LEU A 68 9.81 -15.11 37.87
CA LEU A 68 10.60 -16.13 38.58
C LEU A 68 11.47 -15.51 39.70
N GLU A 69 12.01 -14.31 39.49
CA GLU A 69 12.84 -13.59 40.47
C GLU A 69 12.04 -12.81 41.54
N SER A 70 10.80 -12.42 41.27
CA SER A 70 9.92 -11.72 42.21
C SER A 70 9.15 -12.65 43.15
N TRP A 71 9.10 -13.95 42.85
CA TRP A 71 8.63 -15.01 43.75
C TRP A 71 9.62 -15.32 44.89
N THR A 72 10.32 -14.30 45.38
CA THR A 72 11.45 -14.40 46.32
C THR A 72 11.07 -14.33 47.81
N LEU A 73 9.81 -14.64 48.16
CA LEU A 73 9.49 -15.15 49.51
C LEU A 73 9.62 -16.68 49.62
N SER A 74 9.78 -17.37 48.48
CA SER A 74 10.06 -18.81 48.39
C SER A 74 11.57 -19.14 48.44
N TRP A 75 12.40 -18.19 48.89
CA TRP A 75 13.84 -18.39 49.19
C TRP A 75 14.07 -19.41 50.34
N PHE A 76 12.99 -19.98 50.91
CA PHE A 76 12.99 -21.02 51.93
C PHE A 76 12.65 -22.42 51.39
N MET A 77 12.04 -22.55 50.20
CA MET A 77 11.88 -23.83 49.48
C MET A 77 13.10 -24.16 48.59
N PHE A 78 14.20 -23.45 48.85
CA PHE A 78 15.47 -23.25 48.14
C PHE A 78 16.27 -24.49 47.72
N TRP A 79 15.72 -25.71 47.74
CA TRP A 79 16.55 -26.90 47.54
C TRP A 79 15.94 -28.04 46.72
N ILE A 80 14.62 -28.09 46.44
CA ILE A 80 13.97 -29.37 46.11
C ILE A 80 13.53 -29.60 44.65
N THR A 81 13.37 -28.63 43.74
CA THR A 81 12.97 -28.98 42.36
C THR A 81 14.03 -28.60 41.33
N CYS A 82 14.67 -29.63 40.74
CA CYS A 82 15.47 -29.52 39.50
C CYS A 82 14.71 -28.76 38.40
N GLU A 83 13.38 -28.77 38.45
CA GLU A 83 12.46 -28.08 37.54
C GLU A 83 12.63 -26.55 37.56
N VAL A 84 12.82 -25.89 38.71
CA VAL A 84 12.96 -24.42 38.77
C VAL A 84 14.31 -23.96 38.22
N ALA A 85 15.36 -24.75 38.46
CA ALA A 85 16.68 -24.51 37.86
C ALA A 85 16.64 -24.71 36.34
N ALA A 86 15.97 -25.77 35.86
CA ALA A 86 15.76 -26.02 34.43
C ALA A 86 14.90 -24.93 33.78
N GLU A 87 13.90 -24.39 34.49
CA GLU A 87 13.04 -23.32 34.01
C GLU A 87 13.78 -21.97 33.95
N LYS A 88 14.63 -21.67 34.94
CA LYS A 88 15.53 -20.51 34.88
C LYS A 88 16.54 -20.61 33.73
N GLU A 89 17.12 -21.79 33.51
CA GLU A 89 18.02 -22.04 32.37
C GLU A 89 17.27 -21.91 31.04
N ARG A 90 16.02 -22.37 30.97
CA ARG A 90 15.13 -22.20 29.82
C ARG A 90 14.85 -20.72 29.54
N CYS A 91 14.54 -19.91 30.55
CA CYS A 91 14.33 -18.47 30.39
C CYS A 91 15.61 -17.77 29.91
N VAL A 92 16.77 -18.05 30.49
CA VAL A 92 18.05 -17.46 30.06
C VAL A 92 18.39 -17.84 28.61
N ASN A 93 18.16 -19.10 28.23
CA ASN A 93 18.35 -19.53 26.84
C ASN A 93 17.31 -18.92 25.90
N GLY A 94 16.08 -18.71 26.37
CA GLY A 94 15.01 -18.02 25.65
C GLY A 94 15.33 -16.55 25.39
N ILE A 95 15.87 -15.86 26.39
CA ILE A 95 16.38 -14.47 26.27
C ILE A 95 17.50 -14.42 25.24
N LYS A 96 18.55 -15.25 25.38
CA LYS A 96 19.68 -15.27 24.42
C LYS A 96 19.25 -15.53 22.97
N LYS A 97 18.25 -16.42 22.77
CA LYS A 97 17.71 -16.69 21.42
C LYS A 97 16.88 -15.52 20.91
N SER A 98 16.11 -14.88 21.77
CA SER A 98 15.28 -13.72 21.40
C SER A 98 16.11 -12.47 21.16
N GLU A 99 17.19 -12.25 21.91
CA GLU A 99 18.17 -11.19 21.67
C GLU A 99 18.81 -11.34 20.28
N LYS A 100 19.22 -12.57 19.91
CA LYS A 100 19.72 -12.84 18.55
C LYS A 100 18.66 -12.59 17.48
N LEU A 101 17.42 -13.00 17.72
CA LEU A 101 16.31 -12.77 16.81
C LEU A 101 16.05 -11.26 16.60
N VAL A 102 16.10 -10.47 17.68
CA VAL A 102 15.99 -9.01 17.62
C VAL A 102 17.16 -8.44 16.81
N GLU A 103 18.40 -8.81 17.12
CA GLU A 103 19.59 -8.32 16.42
C GLU A 103 19.55 -8.63 14.91
N GLU A 104 19.14 -9.85 14.53
CA GLU A 104 19.00 -10.26 13.14
C GLU A 104 17.88 -9.48 12.43
N SER A 105 16.74 -9.30 13.08
CA SER A 105 15.59 -8.57 12.52
C SER A 105 15.88 -7.08 12.37
N GLU A 106 16.55 -6.47 13.36
CA GLU A 106 16.99 -5.08 13.33
C GLU A 106 18.01 -4.83 12.21
N LYS A 107 18.98 -5.72 12.02
CA LYS A 107 19.95 -5.64 10.91
C LYS A 107 19.27 -5.67 9.53
N VAL A 108 18.22 -6.47 9.39
CA VAL A 108 17.45 -6.53 8.12
C VAL A 108 16.64 -5.24 7.94
N LEU A 109 16.03 -4.73 9.00
CA LEU A 109 15.29 -3.46 8.97
C LEU A 109 16.21 -2.27 8.68
N GLU A 110 17.40 -2.23 9.27
CA GLU A 110 18.42 -1.20 9.03
C GLU A 110 18.82 -1.17 7.55
N LYS A 111 19.13 -2.32 6.94
CA LYS A 111 19.40 -2.41 5.50
C LYS A 111 18.24 -1.92 4.63
N ALA A 112 17.00 -2.18 5.05
CA ALA A 112 15.84 -1.68 4.33
C ALA A 112 15.69 -0.16 4.48
N ASN A 113 15.99 0.40 5.64
CA ASN A 113 16.02 1.85 5.90
C ASN A 113 17.14 2.54 5.11
N ASP A 114 18.33 1.95 5.04
CA ASP A 114 19.44 2.50 4.25
C ASP A 114 19.07 2.58 2.78
N ARG A 115 18.49 1.52 2.21
CA ARG A 115 17.98 1.52 0.83
C ARG A 115 16.89 2.57 0.61
N LEU A 116 15.99 2.75 1.58
CA LEU A 116 14.96 3.79 1.50
C LEU A 116 15.62 5.17 1.45
N ARG A 117 16.59 5.42 2.32
CA ARG A 117 17.31 6.68 2.44
C ARG A 117 18.12 7.00 1.19
N GLU A 118 18.79 6.02 0.59
CA GLU A 118 19.52 6.16 -0.67
C GLU A 118 18.64 6.64 -1.83
N VAL A 119 17.34 6.32 -1.79
CA VAL A 119 16.36 6.76 -2.80
C VAL A 119 15.68 8.08 -2.39
N GLU A 120 15.40 8.30 -1.11
CA GLU A 120 14.74 9.51 -0.61
C GLU A 120 15.65 10.76 -0.74
N GLU A 121 16.92 10.68 -0.34
CA GLU A 121 17.85 11.83 -0.36
C GLU A 121 18.02 12.49 -1.74
N PRO A 122 18.24 11.76 -2.85
CA PRO A 122 18.30 12.38 -4.17
C PRO A 122 16.91 12.85 -4.65
N HIS A 123 15.83 12.18 -4.22
CA HIS A 123 14.46 12.53 -4.61
C HIS A 123 14.02 13.88 -4.06
N GLU A 124 14.47 14.29 -2.88
CA GLU A 124 14.13 15.59 -2.28
C GLU A 124 14.49 16.78 -3.18
N LYS A 125 15.64 16.73 -3.86
CA LYS A 125 16.05 17.79 -4.80
C LYS A 125 15.13 17.84 -6.02
N VAL A 126 14.90 16.68 -6.61
CA VAL A 126 14.01 16.49 -7.77
C VAL A 126 12.58 16.93 -7.42
N ALA A 127 12.15 16.76 -6.16
CA ALA A 127 10.84 17.21 -5.69
C ALA A 127 10.69 18.74 -5.69
N VAL A 128 11.74 19.49 -5.31
CA VAL A 128 11.73 20.95 -5.35
C VAL A 128 11.65 21.46 -6.79
N ASP A 129 12.43 20.85 -7.68
CA ASP A 129 12.44 21.20 -9.10
C ASP A 129 11.09 20.86 -9.76
N ASN A 130 10.49 19.71 -9.46
CA ASN A 130 9.17 19.34 -9.97
C ASN A 130 8.06 20.28 -9.45
N ARG A 131 8.14 20.73 -8.19
CA ARG A 131 7.21 21.74 -7.66
C ARG A 131 7.31 23.06 -8.45
N SER A 132 8.52 23.44 -8.85
CA SER A 132 8.74 24.64 -9.66
C SER A 132 8.17 24.45 -11.08
N LEU A 133 8.36 23.26 -11.68
CA LEU A 133 7.75 22.89 -12.96
C LEU A 133 6.23 23.02 -12.93
N GLN A 134 5.55 22.43 -11.94
CA GLN A 134 4.10 22.51 -11.81
C GLN A 134 3.63 23.96 -11.68
N LYS A 135 4.33 24.77 -10.86
CA LYS A 135 4.04 26.19 -10.72
C LYS A 135 4.17 26.94 -12.06
N TYR A 136 5.22 26.70 -12.83
CA TYR A 136 5.38 27.33 -14.14
C TYR A 136 4.30 26.90 -15.14
N ARG A 137 3.88 25.63 -15.11
CA ARG A 137 2.76 25.13 -15.92
C ARG A 137 1.44 25.80 -15.54
N ASP A 138 1.14 25.92 -14.26
CA ASP A 138 -0.07 26.56 -13.76
C ASP A 138 -0.11 28.04 -14.17
N GLU A 139 0.97 28.79 -13.91
CA GLU A 139 1.09 30.21 -14.29
C GLU A 139 0.97 30.42 -15.81
N LEU A 140 1.60 29.55 -16.61
CA LEU A 140 1.50 29.60 -18.07
C LEU A 140 0.08 29.31 -18.56
N THR A 141 -0.57 28.30 -17.97
CA THR A 141 -1.94 27.90 -18.34
C THR A 141 -2.92 29.00 -17.99
N GLU A 142 -2.83 29.61 -16.80
CA GLU A 142 -3.69 30.71 -16.37
C GLU A 142 -3.54 31.95 -17.28
N LEU A 143 -2.31 32.31 -17.64
CA LEU A 143 -2.04 33.40 -18.58
C LEU A 143 -2.66 33.13 -19.94
N LEU A 144 -2.51 31.92 -20.47
CA LEU A 144 -3.08 31.55 -21.77
C LEU A 144 -4.61 31.46 -21.70
N ASP A 145 -5.19 30.92 -20.64
CA ASP A 145 -6.65 30.85 -20.46
C ASP A 145 -7.30 32.24 -20.51
N SER A 146 -6.62 33.28 -20.00
CA SER A 146 -7.10 34.66 -20.07
C SER A 146 -7.17 35.22 -21.51
N ILE A 147 -6.34 34.70 -22.42
CA ILE A 147 -6.25 35.16 -23.82
C ILE A 147 -7.23 34.40 -24.73
N PHE A 148 -7.47 33.11 -24.45
CA PHE A 148 -8.25 32.21 -25.30
C PHE A 148 -9.76 32.13 -24.96
N GLN A 149 -10.29 33.01 -24.10
CA GLN A 149 -11.71 32.99 -23.66
C GLN A 149 -12.74 33.08 -24.80
N GLU A 150 -12.39 33.69 -25.94
CA GLU A 150 -13.31 33.95 -27.07
C GLU A 150 -12.84 33.32 -28.39
N GLY A 151 -11.76 32.53 -28.39
CA GLY A 151 -11.16 31.96 -29.60
C GLY A 151 -11.65 30.54 -29.92
N ASP A 152 -11.88 30.24 -31.19
CA ASP A 152 -12.13 28.88 -31.66
C ASP A 152 -10.96 28.40 -32.54
N PHE A 153 -10.09 27.57 -31.96
CA PHE A 153 -8.94 27.00 -32.64
C PHE A 153 -9.03 25.46 -32.62
N PRO A 154 -9.24 24.81 -33.78
CA PRO A 154 -9.41 23.35 -33.84
C PRO A 154 -8.24 22.56 -33.25
N THR A 155 -6.99 22.98 -33.48
CA THR A 155 -5.79 22.31 -32.97
C THR A 155 -5.66 22.41 -31.44
N GLU A 156 -6.04 23.55 -30.87
CA GLU A 156 -6.07 23.75 -29.42
C GLU A 156 -7.13 22.87 -28.74
N LYS A 157 -8.32 22.76 -29.36
CA LYS A 157 -9.42 21.92 -28.86
C LYS A 157 -9.06 20.44 -28.84
N GLU A 158 -8.42 19.94 -29.90
CA GLU A 158 -7.98 18.55 -29.97
C GLU A 158 -6.95 18.22 -28.87
N LEU A 159 -5.97 19.11 -28.65
CA LEU A 159 -4.98 18.93 -27.58
C LEU A 159 -5.62 19.03 -26.20
N LYS A 160 -6.57 19.94 -25.99
CA LYS A 160 -7.35 20.03 -24.76
C LYS A 160 -8.14 18.75 -24.47
N GLU A 161 -8.75 18.16 -25.49
CA GLU A 161 -9.46 16.88 -25.36
C GLU A 161 -8.49 15.75 -24.96
N GLN A 162 -7.28 15.71 -25.51
CA GLN A 162 -6.25 14.74 -25.10
C GLN A 162 -5.84 14.92 -23.62
N VAL A 163 -5.70 16.16 -23.15
CA VAL A 163 -5.41 16.47 -21.73
C VAL A 163 -6.53 15.96 -20.83
N GLU A 164 -7.80 16.27 -21.15
CA GLU A 164 -8.95 15.83 -20.35
C GLU A 164 -9.14 14.30 -20.39
N ASN A 165 -8.88 13.64 -21.52
CA ASN A 165 -8.92 12.17 -21.61
C ASN A 165 -7.85 11.52 -20.73
N THR A 166 -6.64 12.08 -20.68
CA THR A 166 -5.56 11.57 -19.82
C THR A 166 -5.89 11.79 -18.34
N LYS A 167 -6.45 12.96 -18.00
CA LYS A 167 -6.94 13.27 -16.64
C LYS A 167 -8.05 12.32 -16.20
N ALA A 168 -9.00 12.01 -17.09
CA ALA A 168 -10.05 11.03 -16.83
C ALA A 168 -9.48 9.62 -16.63
N THR A 169 -8.38 9.27 -17.29
CA THR A 169 -7.69 7.99 -17.07
C THR A 169 -7.07 7.93 -15.67
N ILE A 170 -6.42 9.00 -15.21
CA ILE A 170 -5.88 9.10 -13.84
C ILE A 170 -7.01 8.95 -12.81
N GLN A 171 -8.14 9.63 -13.00
CA GLN A 171 -9.30 9.54 -12.11
C GLN A 171 -9.88 8.14 -12.03
N LYS A 172 -9.94 7.41 -13.15
CA LYS A 172 -10.40 6.00 -13.14
C LYS A 172 -9.47 5.09 -12.33
N ILE A 173 -8.16 5.32 -12.39
CA ILE A 173 -7.20 4.55 -11.59
C ILE A 173 -7.37 4.89 -10.10
N ASP A 174 -7.62 6.15 -9.76
CA ASP A 174 -7.93 6.57 -8.38
C ASP A 174 -9.20 5.89 -7.84
N GLU A 175 -10.26 5.85 -8.64
CA GLU A 175 -11.50 5.16 -8.29
C GLU A 175 -11.31 3.64 -8.10
N ASP A 176 -10.47 3.00 -8.94
CA ASP A 176 -10.13 1.59 -8.83
C ASP A 176 -9.31 1.31 -7.55
N ASP A 177 -8.32 2.14 -7.25
CA ASP A 177 -7.53 2.05 -6.01
C ASP A 177 -8.42 2.16 -4.76
N GLU A 178 -9.35 3.12 -4.72
CA GLU A 178 -10.30 3.27 -3.61
C GLU A 178 -11.21 2.06 -3.43
N GLN A 179 -11.63 1.42 -4.54
CA GLN A 179 -12.42 0.20 -4.50
C GLN A 179 -11.61 -0.97 -3.94
N ILE A 180 -10.35 -1.12 -4.38
CA ILE A 180 -9.46 -2.18 -3.89
C ILE A 180 -9.15 -2.00 -2.40
N GLU A 181 -8.93 -0.77 -1.92
CA GLU A 181 -8.73 -0.49 -0.49
C GLU A 181 -9.94 -0.92 0.35
N LYS A 182 -11.16 -0.61 -0.10
CA LYS A 182 -12.41 -1.08 0.53
C LYS A 182 -12.53 -2.61 0.51
N VAL A 183 -12.14 -3.26 -0.59
CA VAL A 183 -12.09 -4.73 -0.66
C VAL A 183 -11.12 -5.30 0.39
N ILE A 184 -9.94 -4.70 0.55
CA ILE A 184 -8.96 -5.13 1.56
C ILE A 184 -9.56 -5.03 2.98
N GLU A 185 -10.30 -3.98 3.30
CA GLU A 185 -10.98 -3.83 4.60
C GLU A 185 -12.05 -4.91 4.82
N LEU A 186 -12.83 -5.23 3.79
CA LEU A 186 -13.82 -6.31 3.83
C LEU A 186 -13.15 -7.68 4.00
N LEU A 187 -12.04 -7.94 3.30
CA LEU A 187 -11.27 -9.19 3.46
C LEU A 187 -10.67 -9.31 4.87
N LYS A 188 -10.19 -8.21 5.47
CA LYS A 188 -9.72 -8.19 6.87
C LYS A 188 -10.86 -8.50 7.85
N THR A 189 -12.04 -7.95 7.61
CA THR A 189 -13.24 -8.23 8.42
C THR A 189 -13.60 -9.72 8.31
N CYS A 190 -13.54 -10.28 7.11
CA CYS A 190 -13.72 -11.72 6.89
C CYS A 190 -12.70 -12.57 7.66
N ASP A 191 -11.40 -12.22 7.58
CA ASP A 191 -10.33 -12.93 8.30
C ASP A 191 -10.57 -12.94 9.82
N MET A 192 -10.94 -11.80 10.38
CA MET A 192 -11.21 -11.66 11.82
C MET A 192 -12.40 -12.52 12.25
N SER A 193 -13.52 -12.48 11.52
CA SER A 193 -14.69 -13.29 11.83
C SER A 193 -14.45 -14.79 11.67
N LEU A 194 -13.61 -15.20 10.72
CA LEU A 194 -13.17 -16.60 10.61
C LEU A 194 -12.30 -17.02 11.79
N LEU A 195 -11.38 -16.16 12.23
CA LEU A 195 -10.53 -16.43 13.38
C LEU A 195 -11.35 -16.55 14.68
N GLU A 196 -12.32 -15.66 14.90
CA GLU A 196 -13.24 -15.73 16.03
C GLU A 196 -13.99 -17.06 16.05
N ALA A 197 -14.55 -17.48 14.91
CA ALA A 197 -15.23 -18.75 14.76
C ALA A 197 -14.32 -19.96 15.01
N ILE A 198 -13.07 -19.94 14.55
CA ILE A 198 -12.09 -21.01 14.83
C ILE A 198 -11.80 -21.08 16.33
N VAL A 199 -11.65 -19.93 17.00
CA VAL A 199 -11.40 -19.86 18.45
C VAL A 199 -12.61 -20.37 19.23
N GLU A 200 -13.83 -19.97 18.86
CA GLU A 200 -15.07 -20.46 19.45
C GLU A 200 -15.19 -21.99 19.31
N LEU A 201 -14.90 -22.53 18.12
CA LEU A 201 -14.89 -23.97 17.86
C LEU A 201 -13.80 -24.72 18.64
N ARG A 202 -12.74 -24.04 19.08
CA ARG A 202 -11.68 -24.62 19.92
C ARG A 202 -12.05 -24.59 21.40
N GLN A 203 -12.72 -23.52 21.84
CA GLN A 203 -13.15 -23.34 23.23
C GLN A 203 -14.39 -24.15 23.56
N SER A 204 -15.32 -24.26 22.61
CA SER A 204 -16.40 -25.23 22.65
C SER A 204 -15.80 -26.60 22.34
N ASN A 205 -15.33 -27.30 23.37
CA ASN A 205 -14.93 -28.72 23.31
C ASN A 205 -16.13 -29.65 22.98
N ASP A 206 -17.20 -29.09 22.42
CA ASP A 206 -18.50 -29.67 22.30
C ASP A 206 -18.67 -30.24 20.90
N ASN A 207 -19.01 -31.53 20.91
CA ASN A 207 -19.87 -32.18 19.95
C ASN A 207 -21.21 -31.43 19.81
N LYS A 208 -21.21 -30.16 19.38
CA LYS A 208 -22.39 -29.59 18.75
C LYS A 208 -22.59 -30.43 17.51
N GLN A 209 -23.55 -31.35 17.60
CA GLN A 209 -24.03 -32.15 16.48
C GLN A 209 -24.49 -31.18 15.39
N LEU A 210 -23.57 -30.78 14.53
CA LEU A 210 -23.88 -30.23 13.22
C LEU A 210 -24.58 -31.39 12.50
N SER A 211 -25.88 -31.24 12.23
CA SER A 211 -26.62 -32.17 11.39
C SER A 211 -25.87 -32.36 10.07
N GLU A 212 -25.83 -33.60 9.56
CA GLU A 212 -25.20 -33.94 8.27
C GLU A 212 -25.62 -32.92 7.20
N GLY A 213 -24.63 -32.18 6.67
CA GLY A 213 -24.83 -31.19 5.60
C GLY A 213 -24.76 -29.71 6.00
N GLN A 214 -24.66 -29.34 7.28
CA GLN A 214 -24.46 -27.93 7.69
C GLN A 214 -22.98 -27.54 7.78
N VAL A 215 -22.54 -26.66 6.88
CA VAL A 215 -21.24 -25.98 6.95
C VAL A 215 -21.41 -24.71 7.77
N TYR A 216 -20.77 -24.62 8.94
CA TYR A 216 -20.79 -23.40 9.77
C TYR A 216 -19.89 -22.32 9.18
N PHE A 217 -20.40 -21.48 8.29
CA PHE A 217 -19.67 -20.28 7.87
C PHE A 217 -20.16 -19.06 8.64
N PRO A 218 -19.29 -18.25 9.27
CA PRO A 218 -19.72 -17.07 10.00
C PRO A 218 -20.46 -16.10 9.08
N GLN A 219 -21.67 -15.69 9.48
CA GLN A 219 -22.48 -14.76 8.69
C GLN A 219 -21.75 -13.44 8.37
N PRO A 220 -21.00 -12.81 9.32
CA PRO A 220 -20.24 -11.60 9.02
C PRO A 220 -19.14 -11.85 7.96
N ALA A 221 -18.50 -13.02 8.00
CA ALA A 221 -17.50 -13.40 7.01
C ALA A 221 -18.13 -13.58 5.61
N PHE A 222 -19.35 -14.14 5.55
CA PHE A 222 -20.07 -14.33 4.29
C PHE A 222 -20.48 -12.99 3.67
N GLU A 223 -21.07 -12.12 4.48
CA GLU A 223 -21.53 -10.80 4.04
C GLU A 223 -20.36 -9.92 3.57
N ALA A 224 -19.23 -9.98 4.27
CA ALA A 224 -18.02 -9.25 3.88
C ALA A 224 -17.48 -9.75 2.53
N LEU A 225 -17.40 -11.07 2.32
CA LEU A 225 -16.97 -11.64 1.04
C LEU A 225 -17.94 -11.35 -0.11
N LYS A 226 -19.25 -11.40 0.17
CA LYS A 226 -20.28 -11.05 -0.81
C LYS A 226 -20.14 -9.58 -1.23
N SER A 227 -20.03 -8.67 -0.26
CA SER A 227 -19.87 -7.24 -0.50
C SER A 227 -18.58 -6.94 -1.25
N ALA A 228 -17.48 -7.65 -0.94
CA ALA A 228 -16.21 -7.48 -1.63
C ALA A 228 -16.32 -7.84 -3.13
N ARG A 229 -17.06 -8.91 -3.46
CA ARG A 229 -17.29 -9.32 -4.86
C ARG A 229 -18.30 -8.45 -5.59
N GLU A 230 -19.28 -7.92 -4.89
CA GLU A 230 -20.21 -6.93 -5.47
C GLU A 230 -19.49 -5.62 -5.81
N LEU A 231 -18.53 -5.23 -4.96
CA LEU A 231 -17.72 -4.04 -5.18
C LEU A 231 -16.68 -4.25 -6.28
N TYR A 232 -16.04 -5.41 -6.34
CA TYR A 232 -15.00 -5.74 -7.32
C TYR A 232 -15.26 -7.10 -7.97
N PRO A 233 -16.03 -7.16 -9.08
CA PRO A 233 -16.45 -8.42 -9.71
C PRO A 233 -15.31 -9.31 -10.21
N ASP A 234 -14.18 -8.70 -10.58
CA ASP A 234 -12.99 -9.41 -11.08
C ASP A 234 -12.15 -10.04 -9.96
N LEU A 235 -12.57 -9.89 -8.69
CA LEU A 235 -11.90 -10.49 -7.54
C LEU A 235 -11.87 -12.02 -7.69
N PRO A 236 -10.71 -12.68 -7.58
CA PRO A 236 -10.61 -14.12 -7.75
C PRO A 236 -11.52 -14.91 -6.81
N GLY A 237 -12.00 -16.05 -7.30
CA GLY A 237 -12.76 -16.99 -6.50
C GLY A 237 -11.90 -17.66 -5.43
N ILE A 238 -12.49 -17.95 -4.27
CA ILE A 238 -11.86 -18.82 -3.27
C ILE A 238 -11.98 -20.26 -3.78
N PRO A 239 -10.87 -20.99 -3.96
CA PRO A 239 -10.92 -22.37 -4.42
C PRO A 239 -11.66 -23.25 -3.39
N ALA A 240 -12.38 -24.26 -3.88
CA ALA A 240 -12.98 -25.24 -2.99
C ALA A 240 -11.87 -25.99 -2.23
N PRO A 241 -12.03 -26.22 -0.92
CA PRO A 241 -11.04 -26.97 -0.16
C PRO A 241 -10.90 -28.39 -0.70
N VAL A 242 -9.66 -28.89 -0.70
CA VAL A 242 -9.34 -30.27 -1.09
C VAL A 242 -9.85 -31.23 -0.02
N GLU A 243 -10.26 -32.45 -0.40
CA GLU A 243 -10.78 -33.48 0.51
C GLU A 243 -9.97 -33.58 1.81
N TYR A 244 -10.68 -33.59 2.95
CA TYR A 244 -10.09 -33.62 4.28
C TYR A 244 -9.20 -34.86 4.46
N LYS A 245 -7.90 -34.63 4.64
CA LYS A 245 -6.95 -35.64 5.13
C LYS A 245 -6.76 -35.44 6.62
N LYS A 246 -6.97 -36.50 7.40
CA LYS A 246 -6.81 -36.50 8.86
C LYS A 246 -5.32 -36.61 9.23
N GLU A 247 -4.57 -35.56 8.94
CA GLU A 247 -3.14 -35.46 9.21
C GLU A 247 -2.89 -34.32 10.21
N ALA A 248 -1.87 -34.46 11.06
CA ALA A 248 -1.46 -33.39 11.94
C ALA A 248 -0.78 -32.28 11.12
N ASP A 249 -1.03 -31.02 11.48
CA ASP A 249 -0.32 -29.85 10.97
C ASP A 249 1.19 -29.93 11.32
N ASP A 250 2.05 -29.16 10.64
CA ASP A 250 3.49 -29.00 10.89
C ASP A 250 3.85 -28.72 12.38
N THR A 251 2.89 -28.25 13.17
CA THR A 251 2.94 -27.98 14.62
C THR A 251 2.45 -29.13 15.50
N GLY A 252 1.99 -30.24 14.90
CA GLY A 252 1.45 -31.42 15.60
C GLY A 252 0.00 -31.28 16.07
N ALA A 253 -0.70 -30.19 15.71
CA ALA A 253 -2.08 -29.95 16.10
C ALA A 253 -3.08 -30.72 15.21
N PHE A 254 -4.06 -31.38 15.83
CA PHE A 254 -5.20 -31.97 15.14
C PHE A 254 -6.37 -30.99 15.14
N TYR A 255 -6.88 -30.68 13.94
CA TYR A 255 -8.05 -29.83 13.77
C TYR A 255 -9.28 -30.69 13.43
N SER A 256 -10.45 -30.27 13.92
CA SER A 256 -11.70 -30.81 13.41
C SER A 256 -11.83 -30.49 11.91
N PRO A 257 -12.57 -31.30 11.13
CA PRO A 257 -12.80 -31.01 9.71
C PRO A 257 -13.31 -29.59 9.45
N MET A 258 -14.14 -29.08 10.37
CA MET A 258 -14.69 -27.72 10.31
C MET A 258 -13.64 -26.65 10.60
N GLN A 259 -12.79 -26.85 11.60
CA GLN A 259 -11.68 -25.94 11.89
C GLN A 259 -10.69 -25.90 10.73
N ARG A 260 -10.38 -27.05 10.13
CA ARG A 260 -9.48 -27.11 8.98
C ARG A 260 -10.08 -26.40 7.76
N TYR A 261 -11.36 -26.60 7.48
CA TYR A 261 -12.07 -25.87 6.43
C TYR A 261 -11.96 -24.34 6.61
N LEU A 262 -12.23 -23.82 7.80
CA LEU A 262 -12.11 -22.38 8.06
C LEU A 262 -10.66 -21.90 7.94
N TRP A 263 -9.68 -22.70 8.35
CA TRP A 263 -8.26 -22.42 8.14
C TRP A 263 -7.86 -22.37 6.67
N ASP A 264 -8.34 -23.32 5.85
CA ASP A 264 -8.05 -23.37 4.41
C ASP A 264 -8.68 -22.16 3.68
N VAL A 265 -9.91 -21.77 4.06
CA VAL A 265 -10.53 -20.53 3.57
C VAL A 265 -9.72 -19.32 3.99
N ARG A 266 -9.25 -19.27 5.24
CA ARG A 266 -8.42 -18.18 5.75
C ARG A 266 -7.08 -18.06 4.99
N GLN A 267 -6.44 -19.19 4.69
CA GLN A 267 -5.25 -19.21 3.84
C GLN A 267 -5.55 -18.66 2.45
N SER A 268 -6.70 -19.03 1.88
CA SER A 268 -7.16 -18.49 0.58
C SER A 268 -7.45 -16.98 0.65
N LEU A 269 -7.94 -16.45 1.77
CA LEU A 269 -8.07 -14.99 1.97
C LEU A 269 -6.71 -14.29 1.94
N SER A 270 -5.66 -14.90 2.49
CA SER A 270 -4.31 -14.35 2.42
C SER A 270 -3.82 -14.24 0.97
N ASP A 271 -4.15 -15.20 0.12
CA ASP A 271 -3.81 -15.14 -1.31
C ASP A 271 -4.63 -14.08 -2.06
N LEU A 272 -5.90 -13.86 -1.68
CA LEU A 272 -6.69 -12.73 -2.18
C LEU A 272 -6.11 -11.37 -1.78
N LEU A 273 -5.65 -11.23 -0.54
CA LEU A 273 -4.99 -10.01 -0.09
C LEU A 273 -3.71 -9.74 -0.89
N LYS A 274 -2.88 -10.76 -1.14
CA LYS A 274 -1.70 -10.63 -2.02
C LYS A 274 -2.08 -10.21 -3.44
N TRP A 275 -3.21 -10.70 -3.96
CA TRP A 275 -3.71 -10.29 -5.25
C TRP A 275 -4.13 -8.81 -5.27
N CYS A 276 -4.83 -8.33 -4.23
CA CYS A 276 -5.16 -6.92 -4.06
C CYS A 276 -3.90 -6.05 -3.99
N ASP A 277 -2.90 -6.46 -3.22
CA ASP A 277 -1.61 -5.76 -3.11
C ASP A 277 -0.90 -5.69 -4.46
N ALA A 278 -0.88 -6.79 -5.22
CA ALA A 278 -0.28 -6.83 -6.55
C ALA A 278 -1.02 -5.91 -7.55
N LYS A 279 -2.35 -5.82 -7.44
CA LYS A 279 -3.16 -4.91 -8.25
C LYS A 279 -2.88 -3.44 -7.93
N LEU A 280 -2.87 -3.05 -6.65
CA LEU A 280 -2.49 -1.70 -6.23
C LEU A 280 -1.09 -1.32 -6.71
N LEU A 281 -0.13 -2.26 -6.66
CA LEU A 281 1.22 -2.02 -7.17
C LEU A 281 1.26 -1.80 -8.68
N GLY A 282 0.44 -2.54 -9.44
CA GLY A 282 0.28 -2.34 -10.88
C GLY A 282 -0.36 -0.99 -11.20
N ASN A 283 -1.46 -0.66 -10.52
CA ASN A 283 -2.14 0.63 -10.65
C ASN A 283 -1.21 1.80 -10.34
N MET A 284 -0.32 1.67 -9.35
CA MET A 284 0.70 2.69 -9.07
C MET A 284 1.63 2.96 -10.25
N ASP A 285 2.07 1.91 -10.96
CA ASP A 285 2.95 2.07 -12.13
C ASP A 285 2.18 2.70 -13.31
N GLU A 286 0.96 2.20 -13.59
CA GLU A 286 0.09 2.74 -14.65
C GLU A 286 -0.28 4.21 -14.38
N LYS A 287 -0.60 4.56 -13.14
CA LYS A 287 -0.90 5.93 -12.71
C LYS A 287 0.30 6.86 -12.91
N THR A 288 1.50 6.41 -12.57
CA THR A 288 2.71 7.22 -12.77
C THR A 288 2.97 7.48 -14.24
N GLU A 289 2.79 6.49 -15.11
CA GLU A 289 2.90 6.70 -16.55
C GLU A 289 1.83 7.68 -17.05
N ALA A 290 0.58 7.54 -16.60
CA ALA A 290 -0.51 8.46 -16.95
C ALA A 290 -0.26 9.91 -16.47
N ILE A 291 0.32 10.11 -15.28
CA ILE A 291 0.69 11.44 -14.77
C ILE A 291 1.79 12.07 -15.64
N ILE A 292 2.83 11.31 -16.01
CA ILE A 292 3.90 11.80 -16.88
C ILE A 292 3.33 12.17 -18.26
N GLN A 293 2.45 11.34 -18.82
CA GLN A 293 1.77 11.64 -20.08
C GLN A 293 0.89 12.88 -19.97
N TYR A 294 0.17 13.07 -18.86
CA TYR A 294 -0.63 14.26 -18.61
C TYR A 294 0.23 15.53 -18.62
N GLY A 295 1.36 15.53 -17.90
CA GLY A 295 2.30 16.65 -17.90
C GLY A 295 2.81 16.99 -19.30
N ALA A 296 3.23 15.98 -20.07
CA ALA A 296 3.67 16.17 -21.45
C ALA A 296 2.57 16.73 -22.36
N LYS A 297 1.32 16.27 -22.19
CA LYS A 297 0.17 16.76 -22.96
C LYS A 297 -0.21 18.21 -22.62
N VAL A 298 -0.09 18.59 -21.35
CA VAL A 298 -0.27 19.99 -20.92
C VAL A 298 0.80 20.88 -21.55
N ASP A 299 2.05 20.43 -21.60
CA ASP A 299 3.13 21.19 -22.24
C ASP A 299 2.90 21.36 -23.76
N GLU A 300 2.51 20.28 -24.46
CA GLU A 300 2.15 20.33 -25.89
C GLU A 300 1.00 21.32 -26.15
N TRP A 301 -0.05 21.26 -25.32
CA TRP A 301 -1.20 22.15 -25.42
C TRP A 301 -0.83 23.62 -25.21
N ASN A 302 -0.03 23.92 -24.19
CA ASN A 302 0.42 25.29 -23.90
C ASN A 302 1.38 25.82 -24.98
N LEU A 303 2.22 24.98 -25.58
CA LEU A 303 3.08 25.36 -26.68
C LEU A 303 2.29 25.72 -27.95
N GLU A 304 1.24 24.96 -28.29
CA GLU A 304 0.38 25.29 -29.42
C GLU A 304 -0.39 26.59 -29.17
N ARG A 305 -0.90 26.80 -27.95
CA ARG A 305 -1.53 28.07 -27.54
C ARG A 305 -0.55 29.24 -27.67
N ARG A 306 0.68 29.11 -27.20
CA ARG A 306 1.73 30.11 -27.40
C ARG A 306 1.97 30.42 -28.88
N ARG A 307 2.07 29.40 -29.73
CA ARG A 307 2.23 29.55 -31.18
C ARG A 307 1.05 30.34 -31.77
N LEU A 308 -0.19 30.00 -31.42
CA LEU A 308 -1.39 30.70 -31.86
C LEU A 308 -1.38 32.18 -31.44
N VAL A 309 -0.93 32.48 -30.22
CA VAL A 309 -0.76 33.88 -29.77
C VAL A 309 0.19 34.63 -30.71
N ARG A 310 1.38 34.07 -30.96
CA ARG A 310 2.43 34.71 -31.76
C ARG A 310 2.08 34.83 -33.23
N ASP A 311 1.61 33.74 -33.82
CA ASP A 311 1.51 33.58 -35.27
C ASP A 311 0.13 33.92 -35.83
N VAL A 312 -0.90 34.00 -34.98
CA VAL A 312 -2.29 34.28 -35.39
C VAL A 312 -2.86 35.52 -34.71
N ILE A 313 -2.79 35.63 -33.38
CA ILE A 313 -3.45 36.72 -32.63
C ILE A 313 -2.69 38.05 -32.77
N LEU A 314 -1.36 38.01 -32.65
CA LEU A 314 -0.52 39.21 -32.72
C LEU A 314 -0.19 39.64 -34.15
N SER A 315 -0.24 38.71 -35.12
CA SER A 315 0.06 38.91 -36.54
C SER A 315 -1.14 39.35 -37.39
N ALA A 316 -2.38 39.06 -36.96
CA ALA A 316 -3.63 39.57 -37.55
C ALA A 316 -3.79 41.09 -37.36
#